data_AF-A0A8H7G6U9-F1
#
_entry.id   AF-A0A8H7G6U9-F1
#
_cell.length_a   1.000
_cell.length_b   1.000
_cell.length_c   1.000
_cell.angle_alpha   90.00
_cell.angle_beta   90.00
_cell.angle_gamma   90.00
#
_symmetry.space_group_name_H-M   'P 1'
#
loop_
_entity.id
_entity.type
_entity.pdbx_description
1 polymer ?
#
loop_
_entity_poly.entity_id
_entity_poly.type
_entity_poly.pdbx_seq_one_letter_code
_entity_poly.pdbx_strand_id
1 'polypeptide(L)'
;MPNHYTYPRPKNAVGLFLWKRQMWFESTFALSMLEPWEKLLVMTILITLMTLVMTGLYSYMPHRAVEIQRRAIYYLFGEGTGVKAEL
;
A
#
# COMPACT_ATOMS: atom_id res chain seq x y z
N MET A 1 22.50 -8.13 37.43
CA MET A 1 21.03 -7.99 37.52
C MET A 1 20.43 -8.58 36.25
N PRO A 2 19.47 -9.52 36.30
CA PRO A 2 18.88 -10.10 35.10
C PRO A 2 17.80 -9.15 34.55
N ASN A 3 17.99 -8.68 33.33
CA ASN A 3 17.07 -7.76 32.66
C ASN A 3 15.81 -8.50 32.20
N HIS A 4 14.67 -8.23 32.83
CA HIS A 4 13.40 -8.98 32.67
C HIS A 4 12.49 -8.49 31.53
N TYR A 5 12.97 -7.57 30.66
CA TYR A 5 12.18 -6.99 29.55
C TYR A 5 12.81 -7.26 28.19
N THR A 6 13.22 -8.51 27.94
CA THR A 6 13.72 -8.86 26.61
C THR A 6 12.65 -9.67 25.89
N TYR A 7 11.80 -9.00 25.10
CA TYR A 7 11.00 -9.70 24.09
C TYR A 7 11.98 -10.55 23.27
N PRO A 8 11.91 -11.89 23.33
CA PRO A 8 12.94 -12.72 22.73
C PRO A 8 12.85 -12.54 21.21
N ARG A 9 13.90 -11.97 20.63
CA ARG A 9 14.02 -11.80 19.19
C ARG A 9 13.79 -13.17 18.53
N PRO A 10 12.77 -13.33 17.67
CA PRO A 10 12.50 -14.61 17.05
C PRO A 10 13.69 -15.01 16.17
N LYS A 11 14.14 -16.26 16.29
CA LYS A 11 15.31 -16.79 15.57
C LYS A 11 15.03 -17.04 14.08
N ASN A 12 13.75 -17.14 13.70
CA ASN A 12 13.31 -17.42 12.33
C ASN A 12 13.26 -16.14 11.49
N ALA A 13 13.72 -16.19 10.23
CA ALA A 13 13.74 -15.04 9.33
C ALA A 13 12.34 -14.42 9.11
N VAL A 14 11.32 -15.26 8.89
CA VAL A 14 9.92 -14.81 8.74
C VAL A 14 9.39 -14.19 10.04
N GLY A 15 9.67 -14.81 11.19
CA GLY A 15 9.27 -14.28 12.50
C GLY A 15 9.92 -12.92 12.79
N LEU A 16 11.16 -12.73 12.36
CA LEU A 16 11.89 -11.47 12.52
C LEU A 16 11.36 -10.36 11.62
N PHE A 17 10.90 -10.71 10.42
CA PHE A 17 10.22 -9.77 9.52
C PHE A 17 8.86 -9.32 10.08
N LEU A 18 8.03 -10.27 10.52
CA LEU A 18 6.74 -9.98 11.13
C LEU A 18 6.89 -9.17 12.42
N TRP A 19 7.87 -9.51 13.27
CA TRP A 19 8.17 -8.75 14.48
C TRP A 19 8.58 -7.31 14.19
N LYS A 20 9.44 -7.08 13.19
CA LYS A 20 9.80 -5.71 12.76
C LYS A 20 8.59 -4.94 12.24
N ARG A 21 7.75 -5.58 11.43
CA ARG A 21 6.54 -4.95 10.88
C ARG A 21 5.55 -4.60 11.99
N GLN A 22 5.36 -5.49 12.96
CA GLN A 22 4.51 -5.27 14.12
C GLN A 22 5.03 -4.11 14.97
N MET A 23 6.34 -4.09 15.29
CA MET A 23 6.94 -3.01 16.07
C MET A 23 6.84 -1.65 15.38
N TRP A 24 7.04 -1.60 14.06
CA TRP A 24 6.81 -0.39 13.27
C TRP A 24 5.35 0.06 13.33
N PHE A 25 4.41 -0.88 13.20
CA PHE A 25 2.98 -0.57 13.24
C PHE A 25 2.53 -0.08 14.62
N GLU A 26 3.01 -0.71 15.69
CA GLU A 26 2.74 -0.31 17.07
C GLU A 26 3.32 1.08 17.38
N SER A 27 4.50 1.41 16.84
CA SER A 27 5.14 2.72 17.00
C SER A 27 4.44 3.83 16.24
N THR A 28 3.99 3.61 15.00
CA THR A 28 3.37 4.66 14.17
C THR A 28 2.00 5.08 14.69
N PHE A 29 1.23 4.14 15.25
CA PHE A 29 -0.13 4.41 15.74
C PHE A 29 -0.22 4.57 17.26
N ALA A 30 0.91 4.59 17.98
CA ALA A 30 0.96 4.63 19.45
C ALA A 30 0.01 3.61 20.12
N LEU A 31 -0.15 2.44 19.50
CA LEU A 31 -1.08 1.39 19.91
C LEU A 31 -0.69 0.73 21.24
N SER A 32 0.46 1.09 21.80
CA SER A 32 0.92 0.62 23.10
C SER A 32 0.09 1.17 24.27
N MET A 33 -0.66 2.25 24.06
CA MET A 33 -1.49 2.86 25.11
C MET A 33 -2.98 2.52 24.99
N LEU A 34 -3.42 1.95 23.87
CA LEU A 34 -4.82 1.58 23.68
C LEU A 34 -5.12 0.22 24.32
N GLU A 35 -6.35 0.09 24.82
CA GLU A 35 -6.81 -1.19 25.34
C GLU A 35 -6.87 -2.25 24.22
N PRO A 36 -6.74 -3.55 24.56
CA PRO A 36 -6.76 -4.61 23.55
C PRO A 36 -8.00 -4.59 22.66
N TRP A 37 -9.16 -4.15 23.19
CA TRP A 37 -10.38 -4.02 22.41
C TRP A 37 -10.31 -2.82 21.45
N GLU A 38 -9.77 -1.67 21.89
CA GLU A 38 -9.69 -0.46 21.06
C GLU A 38 -8.79 -0.69 19.86
N LYS A 39 -7.67 -1.40 20.07
CA LYS A 39 -6.78 -1.85 18.99
C LYS A 39 -7.53 -2.68 17.95
N LEU A 40 -8.44 -3.57 18.37
CA LEU A 40 -9.26 -4.36 17.45
C LEU A 40 -10.20 -3.46 16.64
N LEU A 41 -10.89 -2.49 17.25
CA LEU A 41 -11.76 -1.57 16.49
C LEU A 41 -10.97 -0.71 15.50
N VAL A 42 -9.81 -0.18 15.89
CA VAL A 42 -8.98 0.63 14.99
C VAL A 42 -8.50 -0.22 13.81
N MET A 43 -8.07 -1.46 14.05
CA MET A 43 -7.66 -2.37 12.98
C MET A 43 -8.81 -2.70 12.03
N THR A 44 -10.01 -2.98 12.53
CA THR A 44 -11.16 -3.29 11.65
C THR A 44 -11.53 -2.10 10.80
N ILE A 45 -11.63 -0.90 11.38
CA ILE A 45 -11.93 0.34 10.63
C ILE A 45 -10.87 0.59 9.56
N LEU A 46 -9.59 0.49 9.91
CA LEU A 46 -8.49 0.72 8.98
C LEU A 46 -8.52 -0.29 7.83
N ILE A 47 -8.76 -1.58 8.11
CA ILE A 47 -8.89 -2.61 7.08
C ILE A 47 -10.08 -2.30 6.18
N THR A 48 -11.25 -1.96 6.73
CA THR A 48 -12.44 -1.60 5.96
C THR A 48 -12.21 -0.38 5.06
N LEU A 49 -11.53 0.65 5.55
CA LEU A 49 -11.17 1.81 4.75
C LEU A 49 -10.18 1.45 3.64
N MET A 50 -9.16 0.65 3.95
CA MET A 50 -8.17 0.21 2.97
C MET A 50 -8.79 -0.67 1.88
N THR A 51 -9.69 -1.60 2.23
CA THR A 51 -10.40 -2.41 1.23
C THR A 51 -11.33 -1.56 0.38
N LEU A 52 -12.01 -0.57 0.95
CA LEU A 52 -12.84 0.37 0.19
C LEU A 52 -12.00 1.20 -0.78
N VAL A 53 -10.86 1.73 -0.34
CA VAL A 53 -9.91 2.48 -1.19
C VAL A 53 -9.36 1.60 -2.29
N MET A 54 -8.93 0.38 -1.98
CA MET A 54 -8.46 -0.58 -2.98
C MET A 54 -9.55 -0.92 -3.98
N THR A 55 -10.77 -1.18 -3.52
CA THR A 55 -11.92 -1.49 -4.40
C THR A 55 -12.23 -0.30 -5.30
N GLY A 56 -12.22 0.92 -4.77
CA GLY A 56 -12.36 2.15 -5.54
C GLY A 56 -11.25 2.32 -6.56
N LEU A 57 -10.00 2.06 -6.19
CA LEU A 57 -8.85 2.14 -7.08
C LEU A 57 -8.96 1.10 -8.21
N TYR A 58 -9.23 -0.17 -7.89
CA TYR A 58 -9.39 -1.23 -8.88
C TYR A 58 -10.60 -1.01 -9.80
N SER A 59 -11.68 -0.43 -9.31
CA SER A 59 -12.88 -0.16 -10.11
C SER A 59 -12.72 1.09 -10.99
N TYR A 60 -12.10 2.14 -10.47
CA TYR A 60 -12.00 3.44 -11.14
C TYR A 60 -10.79 3.57 -12.07
N MET A 61 -9.66 2.97 -11.70
CA MET A 61 -8.40 3.13 -12.43
C MET A 61 -8.37 2.48 -13.82
N PRO A 62 -8.91 1.26 -14.09
CA PRO A 62 -8.81 0.68 -15.42
C PRO A 62 -9.57 1.48 -16.47
N HIS A 63 -10.70 2.10 -16.11
CA HIS A 63 -11.48 2.91 -17.04
C HIS A 63 -10.72 4.17 -17.48
N ARG A 64 -10.01 4.81 -16.55
CA ARG A 64 -9.21 6.03 -16.80
C ARG A 64 -7.85 5.72 -17.42
N ALA A 65 -7.23 4.59 -17.05
CA ALA A 65 -5.92 4.19 -17.55
C ALA A 65 -5.94 3.90 -19.05
N VAL A 66 -7.01 3.30 -19.57
CA VAL A 66 -7.15 3.01 -21.01
C VAL A 66 -7.24 4.29 -21.85
N GLU A 67 -7.97 5.30 -21.37
CA GLU A 67 -8.07 6.59 -22.07
C GLU A 67 -6.74 7.34 -22.07
N ILE A 68 -6.04 7.38 -20.93
CA ILE A 68 -4.72 8.00 -20.82
C ILE A 68 -3.71 7.25 -21.68
N GLN A 69 -3.77 5.91 -21.74
CA GLN A 69 -2.88 5.11 -22.58
C GLN A 69 -3.11 5.39 -24.06
N ARG A 70 -4.37 5.48 -24.53
CA ARG A 70 -4.67 5.83 -25.93
C ARG A 70 -4.12 7.20 -26.31
N ARG A 71 -4.26 8.20 -25.43
CA ARG A 71 -3.69 9.54 -25.63
C ARG A 71 -2.16 9.52 -25.57
N ALA A 72 -1.58 8.80 -24.61
CA ALA A 72 -0.13 8.66 -24.48
C ALA A 72 0.48 8.02 -25.73
N ILE A 73 -0.16 6.98 -26.29
CA ILE A 73 0.26 6.36 -27.56
C ILE A 73 0.19 7.39 -28.70
N TYR A 74 -0.88 8.19 -28.78
CA TYR A 74 -0.98 9.23 -29.80
C TYR A 74 0.15 10.27 -29.71
N TYR A 75 0.52 10.71 -28.51
CA TYR A 75 1.63 11.65 -28.29
C TYR A 75 3.02 11.01 -28.42
N LEU A 76 3.19 9.73 -28.06
CA LEU A 76 4.46 9.00 -28.13
C LEU A 76 4.78 8.49 -29.54
N PHE A 77 3.79 7.98 -30.26
CA PHE A 77 3.95 7.40 -31.60
C PHE A 77 3.66 8.41 -32.72
N GLY A 78 3.15 9.60 -32.38
CA GLY A 78 3.24 10.76 -33.26
C GLY A 78 2.62 10.56 -34.65
N GLU A 79 1.47 9.90 -34.76
CA GLU A 79 0.66 9.96 -35.99
C GLU A 79 -0.06 11.31 -36.14
N GLY A 80 0.72 12.39 -35.96
CA GLY A 80 0.66 13.55 -36.82
C GLY A 80 1.54 13.32 -38.04
N THR A 81 1.30 12.23 -38.79
CA THR A 81 1.90 11.94 -40.10
C THR A 81 1.26 12.79 -41.19
N GLY A 82 1.21 14.11 -40.96
CA GLY A 82 0.68 15.08 -41.91
C GLY A 82 1.67 15.60 -42.96
N VAL A 83 2.94 15.16 -43.01
CA VAL A 83 3.95 15.85 -43.87
C VAL A 83 5.00 14.95 -44.56
N LYS A 84 4.99 13.62 -44.46
CA LYS A 84 6.10 12.78 -45.02
C LYS A 84 5.66 11.62 -45.92
N ALA A 85 4.85 11.89 -46.93
CA ALA A 85 4.67 10.98 -48.07
C ALA A 85 4.62 11.72 -49.43
N GLU A 86 5.27 12.88 -49.54
CA GLU A 86 5.52 13.61 -50.80
C GLU A 86 7.01 13.84 -51.06
N LEU A 87 7.87 12.85 -50.79
CA LEU A 87 9.27 12.84 -51.26
C LEU A 87 9.70 11.45 -51.70
#